data_AF-A0A1B6HB47-F1
#
_entry.id   AF-A0A1B6HB47-F1
#
_cell.length_a   1.000
_cell.length_b   1.000
_cell.length_c   1.000
_cell.angle_alpha   90.00
_cell.angle_beta   90.00
_cell.angle_gamma   90.00
#
_symmetry.space_group_name_H-M   'P 1'
#
loop_
_entity.id
_entity.type
_entity.pdbx_description
1 polymer ?
#
loop_
_entity_poly.entity_id
_entity_poly.type
_entity_poly.pdbx_seq_one_letter_code
_entity_poly.pdbx_strand_id
1 'polypeptide(L)'
;FTPVYEVVTMHYAKNCSKSKYCSVVVGDHDGVVQLFSVKRGEIQLGFKTLPGDKITRLHLGGALGNPQDKIFVSSKNEVRGYTKKGKLFLGFETNLTETIRSMAVSG
;
A
#
# COMPACT_ATOMS: atom_id res chain seq x y z
N PHE A 1 4.81 16.16 20.76
CA PHE A 1 3.74 15.16 20.54
C PHE A 1 3.85 14.65 19.13
N THR A 2 4.66 13.61 18.90
CA THR A 2 4.63 12.84 17.65
C THR A 2 3.42 11.92 17.72
N PRO A 3 2.38 12.09 16.88
CA PRO A 3 1.31 11.11 16.84
C PRO A 3 1.94 9.77 16.46
N VAL A 4 1.67 8.76 17.28
CA VAL A 4 2.02 7.38 16.99
C VAL A 4 1.21 7.00 15.76
N TYR A 5 1.83 7.03 14.58
CA TYR A 5 1.19 6.58 13.35
C TYR A 5 0.86 5.10 13.52
N GLU A 6 -0.43 4.79 13.63
CA GLU A 6 -0.88 3.40 13.65
C GLU A 6 -0.72 2.86 12.22
N VAL A 7 0.42 2.21 11.98
CA VAL A 7 0.71 1.53 10.71
C VAL A 7 -0.21 0.33 10.62
N VAL A 8 -1.32 0.47 9.87
CA VAL A 8 -2.34 -0.59 9.78
C VAL A 8 -1.78 -1.82 9.06
N THR A 9 -0.89 -1.63 8.07
CA THR A 9 -0.25 -2.75 7.37
C THR A 9 1.04 -2.28 6.68
N MET A 10 2.13 -3.04 6.88
CA MET A 10 3.43 -2.80 6.25
C MET A 10 3.76 -3.99 5.33
N HIS A 11 3.92 -3.74 4.03
CA HIS A 11 4.38 -4.76 3.09
C HIS A 11 5.72 -4.41 2.45
N TYR A 12 6.62 -5.40 2.40
CA TYR A 12 7.91 -5.30 1.72
C TYR A 12 7.76 -5.53 0.22
N ALA A 13 8.06 -4.50 -0.58
CA ALA A 13 7.90 -4.57 -2.04
C ALA A 13 9.11 -5.21 -2.78
N LYS A 14 10.11 -5.73 -2.04
CA LYS A 14 11.18 -6.66 -2.45
C LYS A 14 11.79 -7.30 -1.20
N ASN A 15 12.28 -8.53 -1.28
CA ASN A 15 12.94 -9.22 -0.18
C ASN A 15 14.22 -8.46 0.23
N CYS A 16 14.15 -7.75 1.36
CA CYS A 16 15.22 -6.88 1.88
C CYS A 16 16.54 -7.63 2.10
N SER A 17 16.49 -8.95 2.32
CA SER A 17 17.68 -9.79 2.51
C SER A 17 18.50 -10.05 1.24
N LYS A 18 17.91 -9.89 0.04
CA LYS A 18 18.56 -10.22 -1.24
C LYS A 18 18.72 -9.04 -2.21
N SER A 19 18.10 -7.89 -1.94
CA SER A 19 18.10 -6.74 -2.85
C SER A 19 18.77 -5.52 -2.25
N LYS A 20 19.62 -4.82 -3.04
CA LYS A 20 20.25 -3.53 -2.66
C LYS A 20 19.25 -2.39 -2.36
N TYR A 21 17.96 -2.63 -2.59
CA TYR A 21 16.88 -1.65 -2.48
C TYR A 21 15.67 -2.28 -1.78
N CYS A 22 15.28 -1.71 -0.65
CA CYS A 22 14.10 -2.12 0.08
C CYS A 22 13.05 -1.01 0.00
N SER A 23 11.86 -1.34 -0.48
CA SER A 23 10.73 -0.39 -0.48
C SER A 23 9.64 -0.90 0.44
N VAL A 24 9.06 0.01 1.21
CA VAL A 24 8.00 -0.23 2.18
C VAL A 24 6.81 0.62 1.78
N VAL A 25 5.61 0.06 1.85
CA VAL A 25 4.37 0.80 1.63
C VAL A 25 3.56 0.80 2.92
N VAL A 26 3.02 1.96 3.25
CA VAL A 26 2.25 2.22 4.47
C VAL A 26 0.93 2.87 4.08
N GLY A 27 -0.15 2.42 4.69
CA GLY A 27 -1.44 3.09 4.69
C GLY A 27 -1.85 3.43 6.12
N ASP A 28 -2.47 4.59 6.32
CA ASP A 28 -2.84 5.08 7.65
C ASP A 28 -4.35 5.38 7.79
N HIS A 29 -4.73 5.87 8.97
CA HIS A 29 -6.11 6.22 9.31
C HIS A 29 -6.60 7.52 8.68
N ASP A 30 -5.71 8.38 8.19
CA ASP A 30 -6.06 9.58 7.44
C ASP A 30 -6.29 9.28 5.94
N GLY A 31 -6.25 7.99 5.57
CA GLY A 31 -6.47 7.53 4.21
C GLY A 31 -5.29 7.77 3.28
N VAL A 32 -4.13 8.10 3.84
CA VAL A 32 -2.91 8.38 3.07
C VAL A 32 -2.16 7.07 2.83
N VAL A 33 -1.72 6.87 1.59
CA VAL A 33 -0.81 5.79 1.20
C VAL A 33 0.54 6.38 0.81
N GLN A 34 1.61 5.84 1.39
CA GLN A 34 2.97 6.28 1.16
C GLN A 34 3.86 5.09 0.79
N LEU A 35 4.76 5.31 -0.17
CA LEU A 35 5.85 4.39 -0.47
C LEU A 35 7.17 5.04 -0.09
N PHE A 36 7.95 4.34 0.73
CA PHE A 36 9.31 4.72 1.09
C PHE A 36 10.29 3.72 0.49
N SER A 37 11.48 4.18 0.10
CA SER A 37 12.58 3.32 -0.33
C SER A 37 13.81 3.63 0.50
N VAL A 38 14.49 2.58 0.97
CA VAL A 38 15.77 2.69 1.65
C VAL A 38 16.88 2.44 0.63
N LYS A 39 17.72 3.45 0.43
CA LYS A 39 18.89 3.39 -0.45
C LYS A 39 20.10 3.86 0.33
N ARG A 40 21.07 2.97 0.55
CA ARG A 40 22.32 3.26 1.29
C ARG A 40 22.09 3.87 2.69
N GLY A 41 21.04 3.42 3.39
CA GLY A 41 20.67 3.93 4.72
C GLY A 41 19.81 5.19 4.72
N GLU A 42 19.60 5.83 3.56
CA GLU A 42 18.71 6.98 3.44
C GLU A 42 17.30 6.55 3.05
N ILE A 43 16.30 7.17 3.69
CA ILE A 43 14.89 6.98 3.35
C ILE A 43 14.49 8.00 2.29
N GLN A 44 13.97 7.51 1.17
CA GLN A 44 13.46 8.32 0.07
C GLN A 44 11.95 8.11 -0.07
N LEU A 45 11.18 9.20 -0.06
CA LEU A 45 9.74 9.16 -0.35
C LEU A 45 9.55 8.92 -1.85
N GLY A 46 8.93 7.80 -2.22
CA GLY A 46 8.59 7.47 -3.60
C GLY A 46 7.31 8.16 -4.06
N PHE A 47 6.23 8.01 -3.29
CA PHE A 47 4.99 8.78 -3.49
C PHE A 47 4.18 8.90 -2.19
N LYS A 48 3.26 9.84 -2.18
CA LYS A 48 2.24 10.05 -1.14
C LYS A 48 0.92 10.44 -1.81
N THR A 49 -0.19 9.81 -1.42
CA THR A 49 -1.53 10.19 -1.89
C THR A 49 -2.09 11.37 -1.10
N LEU A 50 -3.16 11.97 -1.61
CA LEU A 50 -3.98 12.87 -0.81
C LEU A 50 -4.68 12.09 0.31
N PRO A 51 -5.05 12.77 1.42
CA PRO A 51 -5.89 12.19 2.46
C PRO A 51 -7.24 11.72 1.91
N GLY A 52 -7.86 10.80 2.63
CA GLY A 52 -9.15 10.25 2.27
C GLY A 52 -9.70 9.39 3.41
N ASP A 53 -10.51 8.41 3.05
CA ASP A 53 -11.03 7.46 4.04
C ASP A 53 -9.92 6.54 4.55
N LYS A 54 -9.99 6.20 5.86
CA LYS A 54 -9.05 5.31 6.55
C LYS A 54 -8.71 4.07 5.74
N ILE A 55 -7.41 3.79 5.59
CA ILE A 55 -6.95 2.54 4.99
C ILE A 55 -7.19 1.42 6.00
N THR A 56 -7.94 0.40 5.60
CA THR A 56 -8.26 -0.74 6.47
C THR A 56 -7.35 -1.92 6.20
N ARG A 57 -7.00 -2.20 4.94
CA ARG A 57 -6.02 -3.23 4.57
C ARG A 57 -5.17 -2.79 3.38
N LEU A 58 -3.96 -3.33 3.32
CA LEU A 58 -3.02 -3.17 2.22
C LEU A 58 -2.51 -4.55 1.81
N HIS A 59 -2.38 -4.81 0.51
CA HIS A 59 -1.79 -6.04 -0.02
C HIS A 59 -0.95 -5.72 -1.27
N LEU A 60 0.16 -6.42 -1.47
CA LEU A 60 0.93 -6.32 -2.72
C LEU A 60 0.51 -7.43 -3.68
N GLY A 61 0.31 -7.09 -4.95
CA GLY A 61 -0.02 -8.05 -5.98
C GLY A 61 0.73 -7.77 -7.28
N GLY A 62 0.53 -8.65 -8.25
CA GLY A 62 1.13 -8.59 -9.58
C GLY A 62 0.64 -9.79 -10.41
N ALA A 63 0.92 -9.78 -11.70
CA ALA A 63 0.64 -10.94 -12.55
C ALA A 63 1.64 -12.06 -12.28
N LEU A 64 1.21 -13.32 -12.42
CA LEU A 64 2.04 -14.49 -12.27
C LEU A 64 3.35 -14.37 -13.07
N GLY A 65 4.47 -14.71 -12.43
CA GLY A 65 5.79 -14.60 -13.04
C GLY A 65 6.36 -13.17 -13.11
N ASN A 66 5.60 -12.14 -12.72
CA ASN A 66 6.09 -10.77 -12.60
C ASN A 66 6.32 -10.36 -11.14
N PRO A 67 7.17 -9.36 -10.87
CA PRO A 67 7.30 -8.80 -9.53
C PRO A 67 5.95 -8.29 -9.01
N GLN A 68 5.60 -8.60 -7.76
CA GLN A 68 4.43 -8.03 -7.08
C GLN A 68 4.68 -6.54 -6.79
N ASP A 69 4.36 -5.70 -7.77
CA ASP A 69 4.66 -4.27 -7.78
C ASP A 69 3.41 -3.38 -7.77
N LYS A 70 2.22 -4.00 -7.69
CA LYS A 70 0.95 -3.31 -7.54
C LYS A 70 0.56 -3.30 -6.08
N ILE A 71 0.06 -2.16 -5.64
CA ILE A 71 -0.32 -1.88 -4.26
C ILE A 71 -1.83 -1.82 -4.26
N PHE A 72 -2.47 -2.74 -3.55
CA PHE A 72 -3.92 -2.75 -3.38
C PHE A 72 -4.23 -2.29 -1.96
N VAL A 73 -5.15 -1.35 -1.82
CA VAL A 73 -5.62 -0.87 -0.52
C VAL A 73 -7.14 -0.95 -0.49
N SER A 74 -7.68 -1.21 0.69
CA SER A 74 -9.12 -1.08 0.94
C SER A 74 -9.40 0.07 1.88
N SER A 75 -10.53 0.71 1.65
CA SER A 75 -11.09 1.73 2.52
C SER A 75 -12.60 1.73 2.37
N LYS A 76 -13.34 1.81 3.50
CA LYS A 76 -14.78 1.54 3.54
C LYS A 76 -15.09 0.23 2.78
N ASN A 77 -15.86 0.30 1.71
CA ASN A 77 -16.30 -0.77 0.84
C ASN A 77 -15.64 -0.70 -0.55
N GLU A 78 -14.58 0.09 -0.72
CA GLU A 78 -13.83 0.24 -1.96
C GLU A 78 -12.45 -0.43 -1.88
N VAL A 79 -11.98 -0.99 -3.00
CA VAL A 79 -10.60 -1.41 -3.22
C VAL A 79 -9.97 -0.52 -4.31
N ARG A 80 -8.83 0.10 -3.98
CA ARG A 80 -8.03 0.92 -4.89
C ARG A 80 -6.69 0.25 -5.19
N GLY A 81 -6.23 0.34 -6.44
CA GLY A 81 -4.95 -0.19 -6.89
C GLY A 81 -4.01 0.93 -7.36
N TYR A 82 -2.80 0.98 -6.81
CA TYR A 82 -1.75 1.92 -7.16
C TYR A 82 -0.52 1.21 -7.73
N THR A 83 0.12 1.84 -8.70
CA THR A 83 1.47 1.44 -9.15
C THR A 83 2.53 1.92 -8.16
N LYS A 84 3.77 1.40 -8.23
CA LYS A 84 4.91 1.93 -7.45
C LYS A 84 5.20 3.43 -7.64
N LYS A 85 4.72 4.03 -8.73
CA LYS A 85 4.85 5.47 -9.01
C LYS A 85 3.68 6.29 -8.44
N GLY A 86 2.74 5.67 -7.74
CA GLY A 86 1.57 6.34 -7.15
C GLY A 86 0.39 6.54 -8.11
N LYS A 87 0.49 6.09 -9.37
CA LYS A 87 -0.65 6.15 -10.30
C LYS A 87 -1.74 5.16 -9.88
N LEU A 88 -2.95 5.65 -9.68
CA LEU A 88 -4.17 4.85 -9.52
C LEU A 88 -4.48 4.13 -10.86
N PHE A 89 -4.69 2.83 -10.83
CA PHE A 89 -5.03 2.01 -12.00
C PHE A 89 -6.29 1.15 -11.81
N LEU A 90 -6.78 1.04 -10.58
CA LEU A 90 -7.96 0.28 -10.22
C LEU A 90 -8.74 1.06 -9.15
N GLY A 91 -10.05 1.15 -9.33
CA GLY A 91 -11.01 1.52 -8.28
C GLY A 91 -12.20 0.57 -8.41
N PHE A 92 -12.56 -0.10 -7.34
CA PHE A 92 -13.60 -1.12 -7.32
C PHE A 92 -14.46 -0.98 -6.06
N GLU A 93 -15.70 -0.56 -6.24
CA GLU A 93 -16.72 -0.55 -5.20
C GLU A 93 -17.29 -1.96 -5.03
N THR A 94 -17.18 -2.54 -3.84
CA THR A 94 -17.63 -3.92 -3.57
C THR A 94 -19.15 -4.04 -3.40
N ASN A 95 -19.88 -2.92 -3.34
CA ASN A 95 -21.30 -2.83 -2.98
C ASN A 95 -21.64 -3.46 -1.61
N LEU A 96 -20.65 -3.71 -0.77
CA LEU A 96 -20.88 -4.07 0.63
C LEU A 96 -21.32 -2.83 1.39
N THR A 97 -22.28 -2.99 2.29
CA THR A 97 -22.67 -1.95 3.25
C THR A 97 -21.63 -1.79 4.35
N GLU A 98 -20.92 -2.86 4.67
CA GLU A 98 -19.91 -2.88 5.73
C GLU A 98 -18.51 -2.54 5.20
N THR A 99 -17.67 -2.07 6.13
CA THR A 99 -16.26 -1.81 5.85
C THR A 99 -15.48 -3.11 5.67
N ILE A 100 -14.61 -3.16 4.65
CA ILE A 100 -13.70 -4.26 4.37
C ILE A 100 -12.72 -4.42 5.53
N ARG A 101 -12.80 -5.57 6.21
CA ARG A 101 -11.94 -5.95 7.34
C ARG A 101 -10.84 -6.93 6.96
N SER A 102 -10.81 -7.46 5.75
CA SER A 102 -9.73 -8.33 5.28
C SER A 102 -9.75 -8.40 3.77
N MET A 103 -8.57 -8.52 3.16
CA MET A 103 -8.43 -8.77 1.73
C MET A 103 -7.15 -9.54 1.46
N ALA A 104 -7.18 -10.38 0.43
CA ALA A 104 -6.00 -11.02 -0.13
C ALA A 104 -6.02 -10.82 -1.64
N VAL A 105 -4.84 -10.62 -2.24
CA VAL A 105 -4.71 -10.50 -3.69
C VAL A 105 -3.80 -11.62 -4.16
N SER A 106 -4.35 -12.51 -4.96
CA SER A 106 -3.62 -13.62 -5.60
C SER A 106 -3.60 -13.42 -7.10
N GLY A 107 -2.43 -13.63 -7.72
CA GLY A 107 -2.22 -13.43 -9.14
C GLY A 107 -0.84 -13.87 -9.56
#